data_AF-A0A8S3JDK6-F1
#
_entry.id   AF-A0A8S3JDK6-F1
#
_cell.length_a   1.000
_cell.length_b   1.000
_cell.length_c   1.000
_cell.angle_alpha   90.00
_cell.angle_beta   90.00
_cell.angle_gamma   90.00
#
_symmetry.space_group_name_H-M   'P 1'
#
loop_
_entity.id
_entity.type
_entity.pdbx_description
1 polymer ?
#
loop_
_entity_poly.entity_id
_entity_poly.type
_entity_poly.pdbx_seq_one_letter_code
_entity_poly.pdbx_strand_id
1 'polypeptide(L)'
;LPDENEYTNDKLVIYKLCQYFNEDDRDELESRLENRSQLVNELILIKLENLMRKILRDKEKLRNLLRQIMDTAVKTLILQKLHESQLNIHEESFSDMLSLLPYIKNNTILLKQLDLSEWSLTLQETYWQHVLSNGGLGFTNENLEQCAFYLVKLDSLYGNELVKHAINVIK
;
A
#
# COMPACT_ATOMS: atom_id res chain seq x y z
N LEU A 1 4.51 15.67 -24.51
CA LEU A 1 3.56 14.76 -23.84
C LEU A 1 4.32 14.16 -22.67
N PRO A 2 3.91 14.41 -21.42
CA PRO A 2 4.50 13.72 -20.27
C PRO A 2 4.13 12.23 -20.32
N ASP A 3 5.02 11.36 -19.86
CA ASP A 3 4.83 9.91 -19.85
C ASP A 3 3.61 9.52 -19.00
N GLU A 4 2.65 8.80 -19.61
CA GLU A 4 1.41 8.33 -18.96
C GLU A 4 1.67 7.35 -17.79
N ASN A 5 2.92 6.93 -17.59
CA ASN A 5 3.31 6.00 -16.53
C ASN A 5 3.59 6.66 -15.16
N GLU A 6 3.55 7.98 -15.05
CA GLU A 6 3.91 8.70 -13.81
C GLU A 6 2.71 9.22 -12.99
N TYR A 7 1.49 9.06 -13.51
CA TYR A 7 0.28 9.52 -12.85
C TYR A 7 -0.37 8.38 -12.04
N THR A 8 -0.59 8.59 -10.74
CA THR A 8 -1.54 7.75 -9.99
C THR A 8 -2.92 7.82 -10.66
N ASN A 9 -3.73 6.77 -10.55
CA ASN A 9 -5.02 6.67 -11.25
C ASN A 9 -5.91 7.92 -11.04
N ASP A 10 -5.87 8.47 -9.82
CA ASP A 10 -6.57 9.72 -9.45
C ASP A 10 -6.03 10.96 -10.18
N LYS A 11 -4.71 11.11 -10.30
CA LYS A 11 -4.09 12.24 -11.01
C LYS A 11 -4.35 12.15 -12.52
N LEU A 12 -4.39 10.95 -13.10
CA LEU A 12 -4.72 10.76 -14.51
C LEU A 12 -6.17 11.14 -14.81
N VAL A 13 -7.09 10.80 -13.90
CA VAL A 13 -8.50 11.20 -14.00
C VAL A 13 -8.66 12.71 -13.88
N ILE A 14 -7.99 13.35 -12.91
CA ILE A 14 -7.97 14.80 -12.75
C ILE A 14 -7.40 15.47 -14.00
N TYR A 15 -6.24 15.02 -14.49
CA TYR A 15 -5.61 15.53 -15.71
C TYR A 15 -6.53 15.43 -16.93
N LYS A 16 -7.17 14.27 -17.15
CA LYS A 16 -8.13 14.07 -18.26
C LYS A 16 -9.36 14.95 -18.15
N LEU A 17 -9.89 15.18 -16.94
CA LEU A 17 -11.02 16.09 -16.72
C LEU A 17 -10.62 17.55 -16.97
N CYS A 18 -9.40 17.93 -16.57
CA CYS A 18 -8.82 19.26 -16.75
C CYS A 18 -8.54 19.63 -18.23
N GLN A 19 -8.42 18.65 -19.14
CA GLN A 19 -8.23 18.90 -20.58
C GLN A 19 -9.44 19.56 -21.26
N TYR A 20 -10.63 19.49 -20.66
CA TYR A 20 -11.86 20.09 -21.19
C TYR A 20 -12.04 21.58 -20.83
N PHE A 21 -11.11 22.15 -20.06
CA PHE A 21 -11.15 23.53 -19.58
C PHE A 21 -10.00 24.36 -20.17
N ASN A 22 -10.20 25.67 -20.27
CA ASN A 22 -9.18 26.64 -20.66
C ASN A 22 -8.06 26.70 -19.60
N GLU A 23 -6.91 27.31 -19.91
CA GLU A 23 -5.73 27.27 -19.02
C GLU A 23 -5.99 27.91 -17.64
N ASP A 24 -6.67 29.05 -17.58
CA ASP A 24 -6.96 29.74 -16.32
C ASP A 24 -7.93 28.92 -15.42
N ASP A 25 -8.98 28.33 -16.00
CA ASP A 25 -9.92 27.48 -15.27
C ASP A 25 -9.28 26.13 -14.89
N ARG A 26 -8.33 25.65 -15.69
CA ARG A 26 -7.62 24.38 -15.45
C ARG A 26 -6.78 24.45 -14.19
N ASP A 27 -5.98 25.49 -14.02
CA ASP A 27 -5.09 25.63 -12.87
C ASP A 27 -5.89 25.79 -11.56
N GLU A 28 -7.02 26.53 -11.61
CA GLU A 28 -7.93 26.64 -10.47
C GLU A 28 -8.62 25.29 -10.18
N LEU A 29 -9.10 24.58 -11.20
CA LEU A 29 -9.78 23.30 -11.04
C LEU A 29 -8.83 22.22 -10.51
N GLU A 30 -7.61 22.15 -11.03
CA GLU A 30 -6.57 21.21 -10.60
C GLU A 30 -6.17 21.48 -9.14
N SER A 31 -5.92 22.74 -8.79
CA SER A 31 -5.65 23.16 -7.41
C SER A 31 -6.80 22.81 -6.45
N ARG A 32 -8.06 23.04 -6.87
CA ARG A 32 -9.24 22.70 -6.06
C ARG A 32 -9.46 21.20 -5.92
N LEU A 33 -9.22 20.43 -6.98
CA LEU A 33 -9.34 18.97 -6.97
C LEU A 33 -8.23 18.32 -6.15
N GLU A 34 -7.00 18.83 -6.25
CA GLU A 34 -5.86 18.36 -5.46
C GLU A 34 -6.05 18.68 -3.98
N ASN A 35 -6.51 19.90 -3.65
CA ASN A 35 -6.86 20.28 -2.27
C ASN A 35 -8.01 19.41 -1.71
N ARG A 36 -9.02 19.08 -2.52
CA ARG A 36 -10.07 18.13 -2.14
C ARG A 36 -9.53 16.72 -1.91
N SER A 37 -8.63 16.23 -2.76
CA SER A 37 -8.01 14.91 -2.62
C SER A 37 -7.16 14.82 -1.35
N GLN A 38 -6.39 15.87 -1.03
CA GLN A 38 -5.65 15.97 0.22
C GLN A 38 -6.58 15.98 1.44
N LEU A 39 -7.68 16.74 1.37
CA LEU A 39 -8.68 16.79 2.44
C LEU A 39 -9.36 15.43 2.67
N VAL A 40 -9.73 14.72 1.60
CA VAL A 40 -10.29 13.36 1.69
C VAL A 40 -9.29 12.40 2.33
N ASN A 41 -8.02 12.46 1.92
CA ASN A 41 -6.96 11.65 2.53
C ASN A 41 -6.81 11.93 4.03
N GLU A 42 -6.74 13.20 4.45
CA GLU A 42 -6.64 13.56 5.87
C GLU A 42 -7.89 13.14 6.68
N LEU A 43 -9.09 13.23 6.10
CA LEU A 43 -10.31 12.73 6.76
C LEU A 43 -10.27 11.20 6.98
N ILE A 44 -9.77 10.45 5.99
CA ILE A 44 -9.59 8.99 6.12
C ILE A 44 -8.55 8.68 7.20
N LEU A 45 -7.43 9.41 7.24
CA LEU A 45 -6.40 9.26 8.28
C LEU A 45 -6.98 9.50 9.68
N ILE A 46 -7.71 10.61 9.87
CA ILE A 46 -8.36 10.93 11.16
C ILE A 46 -9.34 9.82 11.55
N LYS A 47 -10.11 9.29 10.60
CA LYS A 47 -11.06 8.21 10.89
C LYS A 47 -10.35 6.91 11.30
N LEU A 48 -9.26 6.54 10.63
CA LEU A 48 -8.42 5.39 10.97
C LEU A 48 -7.80 5.55 12.38
N GLU A 49 -7.22 6.72 12.66
CA GLU A 49 -6.66 7.05 13.98
C GLU A 49 -7.73 6.95 15.07
N ASN A 50 -8.97 7.39 14.79
CA ASN A 50 -10.07 7.31 15.74
C ASN A 50 -10.53 5.88 16.02
N LEU A 51 -10.64 5.04 14.98
CA LEU A 51 -11.01 3.64 15.14
C LEU A 51 -9.98 2.87 15.95
N MET A 52 -8.71 3.13 15.66
CA MET A 52 -7.60 2.40 16.23
C MET A 52 -7.08 3.01 17.54
N ARG A 53 -7.70 4.10 18.03
CA ARG A 53 -7.27 4.85 19.23
C ARG A 53 -7.09 3.99 20.48
N LYS A 54 -7.83 2.89 20.60
CA LYS A 54 -7.76 1.97 21.75
C LYS A 54 -6.66 0.91 21.61
N ILE A 55 -6.16 0.70 20.39
CA ILE A 55 -5.22 -0.36 20.04
C ILE A 55 -3.81 0.23 19.82
N LEU A 56 -3.73 1.45 19.29
CA LEU A 56 -2.48 2.12 18.98
C LEU A 56 -1.87 2.82 20.19
N ARG A 57 -0.65 2.40 20.53
CA ARG A 57 0.23 3.11 21.45
C ARG A 57 1.04 4.18 20.73
N ASP A 58 1.50 3.90 19.51
CA ASP A 58 2.33 4.81 18.71
C ASP A 58 1.57 5.41 17.52
N LYS A 59 0.91 6.54 17.76
CA LYS A 59 0.10 7.24 16.75
C LYS A 59 0.95 7.85 15.64
N GLU A 60 2.16 8.31 15.96
CA GLU A 60 3.02 9.02 15.02
C GLU A 60 3.61 8.05 13.99
N LYS A 61 4.12 6.90 14.46
CA LYS A 61 4.58 5.82 13.59
C LYS A 61 3.49 5.38 12.61
N LEU A 62 2.27 5.16 13.11
CA LEU A 62 1.18 4.73 12.24
C LEU A 62 0.79 5.81 11.22
N ARG A 63 0.71 7.08 11.64
CA ARG A 63 0.40 8.18 10.74
C ARG A 63 1.43 8.26 9.61
N ASN A 64 2.71 8.04 9.93
CA ASN A 64 3.78 7.99 8.94
C ASN A 64 3.61 6.80 7.98
N LEU A 65 3.28 5.61 8.46
CA LEU A 65 3.00 4.45 7.60
C LEU A 65 1.79 4.69 6.69
N LEU A 66 0.70 5.22 7.22
CA LEU A 66 -0.50 5.51 6.43
C LEU A 66 -0.27 6.61 5.39
N ARG A 67 0.61 7.59 5.65
CA ARG A 67 1.00 8.61 4.68
C ARG A 67 1.80 8.04 3.51
N GLN A 68 2.57 6.97 3.72
CA GLN A 68 3.32 6.29 2.66
C GLN A 68 2.41 5.53 1.69
N ILE A 69 1.18 5.22 2.09
CA ILE A 69 0.18 4.62 1.20
C ILE A 69 -0.36 5.72 0.28
N MET A 70 0.02 5.68 -0.99
CA MET A 70 -0.38 6.70 -1.96
C MET A 70 -1.81 6.51 -2.48
N ASP A 71 -2.31 5.27 -2.50
CA ASP A 71 -3.63 4.94 -3.05
C ASP A 71 -4.75 5.20 -2.01
N THR A 72 -5.59 6.18 -2.31
CA THR A 72 -6.78 6.53 -1.52
C THR A 72 -7.77 5.36 -1.42
N ALA A 73 -7.88 4.53 -2.46
CA ALA A 73 -8.73 3.35 -2.46
C ALA A 73 -8.23 2.28 -1.47
N VAL A 74 -6.91 2.08 -1.37
CA VAL A 74 -6.31 1.19 -0.38
C VAL A 74 -6.58 1.69 1.04
N LYS A 75 -6.41 2.99 1.30
CA LYS A 75 -6.76 3.57 2.62
C LYS A 75 -8.22 3.37 2.99
N THR A 76 -9.11 3.56 2.03
CA THR A 76 -10.55 3.34 2.22
C THR A 76 -10.87 1.87 2.48
N LEU A 77 -10.18 0.96 1.81
CA LEU A 77 -10.34 -0.48 2.01
C LEU A 77 -9.87 -0.93 3.40
N ILE A 78 -8.76 -0.40 3.90
CA ILE A 78 -8.28 -0.64 5.28
C ILE A 78 -9.38 -0.24 6.27
N LEU A 79 -9.98 0.94 6.08
CA LEU A 79 -11.06 1.42 6.93
C LEU A 79 -12.24 0.45 6.96
N GLN A 80 -12.65 -0.03 5.78
CA GLN A 80 -13.75 -0.97 5.65
C GLN A 80 -13.43 -2.30 6.37
N LYS A 81 -12.26 -2.89 6.11
CA LYS A 81 -11.86 -4.18 6.70
C LYS A 81 -11.66 -4.11 8.21
N LEU A 82 -11.20 -2.98 8.75
CA LEU A 82 -11.11 -2.76 10.20
C LEU A 82 -12.50 -2.70 10.86
N HIS A 83 -13.48 -2.11 10.17
CA HIS A 83 -14.87 -2.10 10.62
C HIS A 83 -15.48 -3.51 10.60
N GLU A 84 -15.26 -4.27 9.52
CA GLU A 84 -15.76 -5.64 9.37
C GLU A 84 -15.15 -6.60 10.41
N SER A 85 -13.86 -6.46 10.71
CA SER A 85 -13.13 -7.30 11.69
C SER A 85 -13.37 -6.94 13.16
N GLN A 86 -14.23 -5.95 13.45
CA GLN A 86 -14.52 -5.46 14.80
C GLN A 86 -13.25 -5.06 15.60
N LEU A 87 -12.20 -4.62 14.89
CA LEU A 87 -10.91 -4.22 15.48
C LEU A 87 -10.18 -5.34 16.25
N ASN A 88 -10.44 -6.61 15.93
CA ASN A 88 -9.69 -7.73 16.52
C ASN A 88 -8.33 -7.91 15.84
N ILE A 89 -7.45 -6.92 15.99
CA ILE A 89 -6.12 -6.90 15.38
C ILE A 89 -5.07 -6.39 16.37
N HIS A 90 -3.93 -7.07 16.41
CA HIS A 90 -2.79 -6.64 17.22
C HIS A 90 -2.07 -5.47 16.56
N GLU A 91 -1.60 -4.50 17.36
CA GLU A 91 -0.92 -3.29 16.88
C GLU A 91 0.30 -3.61 16.00
N GLU A 92 1.14 -4.56 16.45
CA GLU A 92 2.34 -4.96 15.70
C GLU A 92 1.99 -5.57 14.35
N SER A 93 1.06 -6.54 14.32
CA SER A 93 0.62 -7.18 13.08
C SER A 93 0.02 -6.17 12.09
N PHE A 94 -0.72 -5.17 12.60
CA PHE A 94 -1.26 -4.11 11.76
C PHE A 94 -0.16 -3.18 11.24
N SER A 95 0.79 -2.78 12.09
CA SER A 95 1.95 -1.98 11.68
C SER A 95 2.76 -2.69 10.59
N ASP A 96 2.97 -4.00 10.72
CA ASP A 96 3.68 -4.81 9.74
C ASP A 96 2.92 -4.84 8.42
N MET A 97 1.61 -5.08 8.45
CA MET A 97 0.77 -5.01 7.24
C MET A 97 0.87 -3.66 6.54
N LEU A 98 0.74 -2.55 7.28
CA LEU A 98 0.84 -1.21 6.69
C LEU A 98 2.20 -0.95 6.05
N SER A 99 3.28 -1.47 6.62
CA SER A 99 4.64 -1.32 6.07
C SER A 99 4.84 -2.04 4.73
N LEU A 100 4.03 -3.06 4.45
CA LEU A 100 4.11 -3.85 3.22
C LEU A 100 3.21 -3.32 2.09
N LEU A 101 2.16 -2.55 2.42
CA LEU A 101 1.22 -2.00 1.44
C LEU A 101 1.86 -1.14 0.33
N PRO A 102 2.93 -0.35 0.57
CA PRO A 102 3.59 0.41 -0.49
C PRO A 102 4.15 -0.45 -1.63
N TYR A 103 4.39 -1.75 -1.40
CA TYR A 103 4.93 -2.66 -2.40
C TYR A 103 3.85 -3.31 -3.28
N ILE A 104 2.57 -3.15 -2.93
CA ILE A 104 1.47 -3.59 -3.79
C ILE A 104 1.25 -2.57 -4.89
N LYS A 105 1.68 -2.89 -6.11
CA LYS A 105 1.30 -2.14 -7.31
C LYS A 105 -0.09 -2.61 -7.77
N ASN A 106 -1.09 -1.75 -7.67
CA ASN A 106 -2.42 -1.87 -8.31
C ASN A 106 -3.32 -3.08 -7.95
N ASN A 107 -2.97 -3.92 -6.97
CA ASN A 107 -3.80 -5.08 -6.57
C ASN A 107 -4.83 -4.77 -5.47
N THR A 108 -5.42 -3.58 -5.48
CA THR A 108 -6.51 -3.22 -4.55
C THR A 108 -7.72 -4.17 -4.70
N ILE A 109 -7.90 -4.77 -5.87
CA ILE A 109 -8.93 -5.80 -6.15
C ILE A 109 -8.64 -7.09 -5.37
N LEU A 110 -7.38 -7.55 -5.33
CA LEU A 110 -6.96 -8.76 -4.60
C LEU A 110 -7.23 -8.58 -3.10
N LEU A 111 -6.76 -7.48 -2.52
CA LEU A 111 -6.96 -7.17 -1.09
C LEU A 111 -8.44 -7.08 -0.72
N LYS A 112 -9.29 -6.62 -1.64
CA LYS A 112 -10.73 -6.47 -1.40
C LYS A 112 -11.42 -7.82 -1.21
N GLN A 113 -10.98 -8.85 -1.93
CA GLN A 113 -11.56 -10.20 -1.89
C GLN A 113 -11.11 -11.00 -0.66
N LEU A 114 -10.01 -10.60 -0.04
CA LEU A 114 -9.41 -11.30 1.10
C LEU A 114 -9.90 -10.75 2.44
N ASP A 115 -9.97 -11.61 3.44
CA ASP A 115 -10.18 -11.20 4.83
C ASP A 115 -8.92 -10.56 5.41
N LEU A 116 -9.07 -9.69 6.41
CA LEU A 116 -7.94 -8.97 7.00
C LEU A 116 -6.88 -9.92 7.60
N SER A 117 -7.28 -11.11 8.04
CA SER A 117 -6.36 -12.16 8.51
C SER A 117 -5.48 -12.74 7.40
N GLU A 118 -5.96 -12.72 6.16
CA GLU A 118 -5.24 -13.25 4.99
C GLU A 118 -4.32 -12.22 4.34
N TRP A 119 -4.48 -10.94 4.70
CA TRP A 119 -3.67 -9.84 4.19
C TRP A 119 -2.20 -10.02 4.54
N SER A 120 -1.87 -10.44 5.76
CA SER A 120 -0.48 -10.55 6.22
C SER A 120 0.36 -11.44 5.30
N LEU A 121 -0.11 -12.66 5.00
CA LEU A 121 0.59 -13.59 4.13
C LEU A 121 0.66 -13.07 2.69
N THR A 122 -0.46 -12.56 2.16
CA THR A 122 -0.55 -12.03 0.79
C THR A 122 0.39 -10.83 0.58
N LEU A 123 0.46 -9.93 1.56
CA LEU A 123 1.33 -8.77 1.57
C LEU A 123 2.81 -9.17 1.60
N GLN A 124 3.16 -10.15 2.42
CA GLN A 124 4.53 -10.67 2.51
C GLN A 124 4.97 -11.36 1.21
N GLU A 125 4.10 -12.16 0.61
CA GLU A 125 4.39 -12.78 -0.69
C GLU A 125 4.59 -11.71 -1.77
N THR A 126 3.69 -10.74 -1.86
CA THR A 126 3.81 -9.65 -2.84
C THR A 126 5.09 -8.83 -2.63
N TYR A 127 5.47 -8.58 -1.38
CA TYR A 127 6.73 -7.93 -1.04
C TYR A 127 7.94 -8.72 -1.57
N TRP A 128 8.01 -10.03 -1.31
CA TRP A 128 9.13 -10.84 -1.77
C TRP A 128 9.16 -10.98 -3.29
N GLN A 129 8.00 -11.10 -3.93
CA GLN A 129 7.88 -11.04 -5.39
C GLN A 129 8.48 -9.75 -5.94
N HIS A 130 8.18 -8.60 -5.33
CA HIS A 130 8.74 -7.31 -5.71
C HIS A 130 10.28 -7.25 -5.50
N VAL A 131 10.77 -7.74 -4.36
CA VAL A 131 12.22 -7.80 -4.06
C VAL A 131 12.98 -8.68 -5.05
N LEU A 132 12.40 -9.82 -5.45
CA LEU A 132 12.97 -10.75 -6.42
C LEU A 132 12.96 -10.16 -7.83
N SER A 133 11.85 -9.55 -8.24
CA SER A 133 11.68 -8.94 -9.56
C SER A 133 12.65 -7.79 -9.79
N ASN A 134 12.78 -6.89 -8.81
CA ASN A 134 13.70 -5.75 -8.89
C ASN A 134 15.14 -6.13 -8.53
N GLY A 135 15.36 -7.37 -8.10
CA GLY A 135 16.64 -7.85 -7.59
C GLY A 135 17.67 -8.21 -8.66
N GLY A 136 17.33 -8.14 -9.95
CA GLY A 136 18.24 -8.49 -11.05
C GLY A 136 18.49 -9.98 -11.23
N LEU A 137 17.79 -10.84 -10.47
CA LEU A 137 18.00 -12.29 -10.44
C LEU A 137 17.30 -13.05 -11.60
N GLY A 138 16.57 -12.35 -12.47
CA GLY A 138 16.04 -12.92 -13.72
C GLY A 138 15.01 -14.03 -13.55
N PHE A 139 14.29 -14.07 -12.42
CA PHE A 139 13.24 -15.07 -12.19
C PHE A 139 12.06 -14.90 -13.17
N THR A 140 11.52 -16.02 -13.67
CA THR A 140 10.25 -16.09 -14.41
C THR A 140 9.06 -16.11 -13.44
N ASN A 141 7.85 -15.78 -13.91
CA ASN A 141 6.65 -15.66 -13.03
C ASN A 141 6.37 -16.91 -12.17
N GLU A 142 6.43 -18.13 -12.73
CA GLU A 142 6.20 -19.37 -11.95
C GLU A 142 7.28 -19.58 -10.87
N ASN A 143 8.55 -19.31 -11.20
CA ASN A 143 9.64 -19.40 -10.24
C ASN A 143 9.55 -18.32 -9.16
N LEU A 144 9.04 -17.14 -9.52
CA LEU A 144 8.94 -15.98 -8.65
C LEU A 144 7.91 -16.20 -7.53
N GLU A 145 6.73 -16.73 -7.86
CA GLU A 145 5.70 -17.07 -6.87
C GLU A 145 6.21 -18.13 -5.88
N GLN A 146 6.82 -19.20 -6.40
CA GLN A 146 7.34 -20.28 -5.58
C GLN A 146 8.52 -19.82 -4.68
N CYS A 147 9.43 -19.01 -5.22
CA CYS A 147 10.51 -18.41 -4.43
C CYS A 147 9.98 -17.46 -3.36
N ALA A 148 9.01 -16.60 -3.69
CA ALA A 148 8.39 -15.70 -2.72
C ALA A 148 7.74 -16.47 -1.57
N PHE A 149 7.00 -17.54 -1.87
CA PHE A 149 6.41 -18.42 -0.86
C PHE A 149 7.45 -19.02 0.10
N TYR A 150 8.59 -19.50 -0.41
CA TYR A 150 9.66 -19.99 0.44
C TYR A 150 10.33 -18.89 1.26
N LEU A 151 10.48 -17.68 0.70
CA LEU A 151 11.03 -16.54 1.44
C LEU A 151 10.11 -16.09 2.57
N VAL A 152 8.79 -16.13 2.40
CA VAL A 152 7.83 -15.89 3.50
C VAL A 152 8.03 -16.89 4.63
N LYS A 153 8.24 -18.17 4.30
CA LYS A 153 8.55 -19.20 5.31
C LYS A 153 9.88 -18.94 6.01
N LEU A 154 10.92 -18.55 5.27
CA LEU A 154 12.22 -18.22 5.88
C LEU A 154 12.12 -16.97 6.76
N ASP A 155 11.36 -15.97 6.33
CA ASP A 155 11.15 -14.71 7.06
C ASP A 155 10.47 -14.99 8.41
N SER A 156 9.42 -15.82 8.39
CA SER A 156 8.73 -16.21 9.64
C SER A 156 9.59 -17.05 10.59
N LEU A 157 10.58 -17.81 10.09
CA LEU A 157 11.45 -18.65 10.90
C LEU A 157 12.69 -17.92 11.43
N TYR A 158 13.28 -17.05 10.62
CA TYR A 158 14.61 -16.47 10.88
C TYR A 158 14.62 -14.94 10.96
N GLY A 159 13.50 -14.30 10.65
CA GLY A 159 13.34 -12.86 10.62
C GLY A 159 13.81 -12.21 9.33
N ASN A 160 13.17 -11.10 9.02
CA ASN A 160 13.26 -10.42 7.72
C ASN A 160 14.67 -9.97 7.36
N GLU A 161 15.42 -9.46 8.34
CA GLU A 161 16.78 -8.95 8.13
C GLU A 161 17.76 -10.04 7.69
N LEU A 162 17.64 -11.25 8.25
CA LEU A 162 18.50 -12.36 7.87
C LEU A 162 18.19 -12.86 6.45
N VAL A 163 16.91 -12.94 6.10
CA VAL A 163 16.46 -13.33 4.76
C VAL A 163 16.86 -12.30 3.72
N LYS A 164 16.69 -11.01 4.00
CA LYS A 164 17.18 -9.91 3.14
C LYS A 164 18.68 -10.02 2.91
N HIS A 165 19.45 -10.27 3.97
CA HIS A 165 20.90 -10.42 3.85
C HIS A 165 21.26 -11.61 2.95
N ALA A 166 20.62 -12.77 3.14
CA ALA A 166 20.82 -13.94 2.29
C ALA A 166 20.51 -13.64 0.82
N ILE A 167 19.39 -12.98 0.53
CA ILE A 167 19.04 -12.57 -0.84
C ILE A 167 20.09 -11.62 -1.43
N ASN A 168 20.60 -10.67 -0.65
CA ASN A 168 21.63 -9.74 -1.13
C ASN A 168 22.98 -10.41 -1.41
N VAL A 169 23.29 -11.52 -0.75
CA VAL A 169 24.50 -12.32 -1.05
C VAL A 169 24.35 -13.13 -2.33
N ILE A 170 23.11 -13.51 -2.68
CA ILE A 170 22.81 -14.31 -3.88
C ILE A 170 22.74 -13.45 -5.15
N LYS A 171 22.43 -12.15 -5.01
CA LYS A 171 22.46 -11.15 -6.09
C LYS A 171 23.86 -10.86 -6.58
#